data_AF-A0A8H6TNY8-F1
#
_entry.id   AF-A0A8H6TNY8-F1
#
_cell.length_a   1.000
_cell.length_b   1.000
_cell.length_c   1.000
_cell.angle_alpha   90.00
_cell.angle_beta   90.00
_cell.angle_gamma   90.00
#
_symmetry.space_group_name_H-M   'P 1'
#
loop_
_entity.id
_entity.type
_entity.pdbx_description
1 polymer ?
#
loop_
_entity_poly.entity_id
_entity_poly.type
_entity_poly.pdbx_seq_one_letter_code
_entity_poly.pdbx_strand_id
1 'polypeptide(L)'
;MSQTHTVTKDTTAGTLILGIAQTHEATKSQDTTAGTIVVENPVQAEDTYKYVHLLPHFSKDKYPPLQPFQHVDPAHRALKHANPRAFLDKATSVVELTPRLGTEVKGLNLATLDSDGRDQLALEVARRGLVVLRDQHDFIDHGPAFYKEFGSHFGRLHIHPASGHPDGFPEIHLVYRDEKSTFNFEIAESTTSCFWHSDVSYELQPPGLTTFFLLSQPETGGDTLFTSQVATLKNLSPQFVSFLRTLKAVHSGVEQANYSRSGKRGGIVRREPVENVHPVVRRHPVTGEEALYVNRQFTRRIVGLKKQESDAILNLLFSHIDATGDNQARLKWSPGTIALWDNRITAHSAVVDFKDSKERRHGARITPQAERPIPAWEGLNLNEEPGALY
;
A
#
# COMPACT_ATOMS: atom_id res chain seq x y z
N MET A 1 25.76 -43.50 -58.20
CA MET A 1 24.31 -43.81 -58.17
C MET A 1 23.57 -42.54 -57.79
N SER A 2 22.72 -42.09 -58.71
CA SER A 2 21.88 -40.89 -58.62
C SER A 2 20.63 -41.18 -57.79
N GLN A 3 20.14 -40.21 -57.02
CA GLN A 3 18.75 -39.75 -57.17
C GLN A 3 18.54 -38.38 -56.50
N THR A 4 18.03 -37.47 -57.33
CA THR A 4 17.47 -36.14 -57.09
C THR A 4 16.05 -36.20 -56.55
N HIS A 5 15.65 -35.23 -55.72
CA HIS A 5 14.28 -34.70 -55.74
C HIS A 5 14.25 -33.21 -55.34
N THR A 6 13.62 -32.43 -56.23
CA THR A 6 13.28 -31.00 -56.19
C THR A 6 11.82 -30.84 -55.75
N VAL A 7 11.39 -29.58 -55.52
CA VAL A 7 10.01 -28.99 -55.56
C VAL A 7 9.64 -28.33 -54.21
N THR A 8 9.08 -27.13 -54.06
CA THR A 8 8.91 -25.88 -54.85
C THR A 8 8.57 -24.77 -53.82
N LYS A 9 8.94 -23.51 -54.11
CA LYS A 9 8.44 -22.32 -53.40
C LYS A 9 7.16 -21.84 -54.05
N ASP A 10 6.11 -21.61 -53.27
CA ASP A 10 4.98 -20.76 -53.67
C ASP A 10 5.09 -19.42 -52.95
N THR A 11 5.15 -18.35 -53.75
CA THR A 11 5.14 -16.95 -53.32
C THR A 11 4.01 -16.31 -54.11
N THR A 12 2.95 -15.86 -53.45
CA THR A 12 1.88 -15.10 -54.12
C THR A 12 2.09 -13.62 -53.87
N ALA A 13 2.15 -12.89 -54.99
CA ALA A 13 2.34 -11.46 -55.10
C ALA A 13 1.06 -10.67 -54.78
N GLY A 14 1.23 -9.42 -54.35
CA GLY A 14 0.16 -8.45 -54.10
C GLY A 14 0.68 -7.02 -53.95
N THR A 15 1.20 -6.50 -55.05
CA THR A 15 1.33 -5.10 -55.50
C THR A 15 1.36 -3.94 -54.48
N LEU A 16 2.51 -3.27 -54.48
CA LEU A 16 2.79 -1.92 -53.99
C LEU A 16 2.17 -0.86 -54.92
N ILE A 17 1.45 0.14 -54.38
CA ILE A 17 1.34 1.47 -55.01
C ILE A 17 1.54 2.56 -53.94
N LEU A 18 2.67 3.24 -54.03
CA LEU A 18 2.89 4.58 -53.47
C LEU A 18 2.05 5.58 -54.27
N GLY A 19 1.51 6.61 -53.59
CA GLY A 19 1.42 7.91 -54.24
C GLY A 19 0.43 8.93 -53.68
N ILE A 20 1.03 10.03 -53.22
CA ILE A 20 0.64 11.42 -53.52
C ILE A 20 -0.34 12.09 -52.53
N ALA A 21 0.24 13.04 -51.79
CA ALA A 21 -0.44 14.16 -51.18
C ALA A 21 -0.99 15.12 -52.25
N GLN A 22 -2.22 15.59 -52.08
CA GLN A 22 -2.69 16.82 -52.69
C GLN A 22 -3.61 17.61 -51.74
N THR A 23 -3.18 18.85 -51.52
CA THR A 23 -3.91 19.98 -50.96
C THR A 23 -4.86 20.61 -51.99
N HIS A 24 -5.76 21.48 -51.48
CA HIS A 24 -6.72 22.40 -52.16
C HIS A 24 -8.17 21.90 -52.01
N GLU A 25 -9.18 22.70 -51.69
CA GLU A 25 -9.31 24.16 -51.74
C GLU A 25 -10.51 24.58 -50.87
N ALA A 26 -10.42 25.77 -50.26
CA ALA A 26 -11.53 26.38 -49.55
C ALA A 26 -12.55 26.94 -50.55
N THR A 27 -13.81 26.51 -50.44
CA THR A 27 -14.95 27.20 -51.05
C THR A 27 -15.83 27.77 -49.94
N LYS A 28 -15.83 29.10 -49.82
CA LYS A 28 -16.85 29.84 -49.07
C LYS A 28 -18.14 29.81 -49.88
N SER A 29 -19.20 29.23 -49.33
CA SER A 29 -20.57 29.70 -49.59
C SER A 29 -21.16 30.15 -48.26
N GLN A 30 -21.44 31.45 -48.18
CA GLN A 30 -22.37 31.98 -47.19
C GLN A 30 -23.76 31.64 -47.68
N ASP A 31 -24.51 30.87 -46.89
CA ASP A 31 -25.96 30.96 -46.93
C ASP A 31 -26.51 30.91 -45.51
N THR A 32 -27.28 31.94 -45.20
CA THR A 32 -27.80 32.26 -43.87
C THR A 32 -29.15 31.60 -43.70
N THR A 33 -29.24 30.57 -42.88
CA THR A 33 -30.50 30.14 -42.26
C THR A 33 -30.22 29.64 -40.85
N ALA A 34 -30.88 30.28 -39.88
CA ALA A 34 -30.79 29.96 -38.46
C ALA A 34 -31.43 28.59 -38.20
N GLY A 35 -30.62 27.53 -38.23
CA GLY A 35 -30.94 26.21 -37.70
C GLY A 35 -30.24 26.03 -36.36
N THR A 36 -31.00 25.91 -35.28
CA THR A 36 -30.50 25.54 -33.97
C THR A 36 -29.83 24.17 -34.06
N ILE A 37 -28.49 24.13 -34.09
CA ILE A 37 -27.74 22.89 -33.91
C ILE A 37 -27.88 22.53 -32.44
N VAL A 38 -28.81 21.63 -32.14
CA VAL A 38 -28.80 20.89 -30.87
C VAL A 38 -27.57 20.01 -30.93
N VAL A 39 -26.49 20.44 -30.27
CA VAL A 39 -25.39 19.55 -29.95
C VAL A 39 -25.94 18.57 -28.94
N GLU A 40 -26.37 17.41 -29.41
CA GLU A 40 -26.61 16.27 -28.54
C GLU A 40 -25.29 15.98 -27.84
N ASN A 41 -25.25 16.29 -26.53
CA ASN A 41 -24.17 15.83 -25.67
C ASN A 41 -24.08 14.31 -25.88
N PRO A 42 -22.89 13.75 -26.17
CA PRO A 42 -22.76 12.31 -26.22
C PRO A 42 -23.22 11.79 -24.86
N VAL A 43 -24.28 10.98 -24.88
CA VAL A 43 -24.78 10.25 -23.70
C VAL A 43 -23.55 9.59 -23.10
N GLN A 44 -23.14 10.09 -21.94
CA GLN A 44 -22.03 9.56 -21.19
C GLN A 44 -22.38 8.10 -20.94
N ALA A 45 -21.69 7.17 -21.61
CA ALA A 45 -21.93 5.74 -21.40
C ALA A 45 -21.90 5.51 -19.89
N GLU A 46 -23.02 5.06 -19.31
CA GLU A 46 -23.10 4.78 -17.88
C GLU A 46 -21.92 3.87 -17.53
N ASP A 47 -21.02 4.36 -16.67
CA ASP A 47 -19.86 3.59 -16.24
C ASP A 47 -20.39 2.35 -15.52
N THR A 48 -20.35 1.20 -16.18
CA THR A 48 -20.84 -0.10 -15.69
C THR A 48 -20.03 -0.64 -14.51
N TYR A 49 -19.11 0.16 -13.97
CA TYR A 49 -18.27 -0.17 -12.86
C TYR A 49 -19.06 -0.27 -11.54
N LYS A 50 -19.22 -1.51 -11.06
CA LYS A 50 -19.91 -1.88 -9.81
C LYS A 50 -19.58 -0.99 -8.61
N TYR A 51 -18.34 -0.53 -8.46
CA TYR A 51 -17.88 0.24 -7.31
C TYR A 51 -17.71 1.74 -7.59
N VAL A 52 -18.54 2.31 -8.46
CA VAL A 52 -18.55 3.75 -8.78
C VAL A 52 -18.70 4.63 -7.51
N HIS A 53 -19.49 4.17 -6.53
CA HIS A 53 -19.69 4.84 -5.23
C HIS A 53 -18.44 4.83 -4.33
N LEU A 54 -17.41 4.06 -4.68
CA LEU A 54 -16.11 4.02 -4.00
C LEU A 54 -15.02 4.76 -4.78
N LEU A 55 -15.34 5.50 -5.84
CA LEU A 55 -14.34 6.31 -6.53
C LEU A 55 -13.77 7.42 -5.63
N PRO A 56 -12.52 7.84 -5.85
CA PRO A 56 -11.85 8.80 -4.98
C PRO A 56 -12.49 10.18 -5.04
N HIS A 57 -13.12 10.60 -3.94
CA HIS A 57 -13.48 11.97 -3.67
C HIS A 57 -12.30 12.70 -3.00
N PHE A 58 -12.00 13.88 -3.54
CA PHE A 58 -10.89 14.73 -3.14
C PHE A 58 -11.41 16.00 -2.45
N SER A 59 -11.99 15.84 -1.26
CA SER A 59 -12.54 16.95 -0.47
C SER A 59 -11.51 18.04 -0.17
N LYS A 60 -11.94 19.31 -0.07
CA LYS A 60 -11.11 20.47 0.34
C LYS A 60 -11.03 20.67 1.86
N ASP A 61 -11.61 19.76 2.64
CA ASP A 61 -11.64 19.85 4.09
C ASP A 61 -10.24 19.98 4.71
N LYS A 62 -10.19 20.61 5.88
CA LYS A 62 -8.99 20.70 6.71
C LYS A 62 -9.19 19.89 7.98
N TYR A 63 -8.19 19.08 8.30
CA TYR A 63 -8.21 18.22 9.47
C TYR A 63 -7.26 18.79 10.53
N PRO A 64 -7.65 18.77 11.81
CA PRO A 64 -6.77 19.17 12.88
C PRO A 64 -5.57 18.22 12.99
N PRO A 65 -4.50 18.64 13.68
CA PRO A 65 -3.41 17.75 14.09
C PRO A 65 -3.97 16.55 14.86
N LEU A 66 -3.42 15.36 14.61
CA LEU A 66 -3.81 14.17 15.34
C LEU A 66 -3.44 14.33 16.81
N GLN A 67 -4.40 14.03 17.69
CA GLN A 67 -4.16 13.99 19.13
C GLN A 67 -3.77 12.59 19.56
N PRO A 68 -2.85 12.44 20.53
CA PRO A 68 -2.57 11.15 21.13
C PRO A 68 -3.83 10.49 21.67
N PHE A 69 -3.87 9.17 21.65
CA PHE A 69 -4.95 8.37 22.22
C PHE A 69 -4.41 7.08 22.84
N GLN A 70 -5.16 6.55 23.80
CA GLN A 70 -4.85 5.23 24.35
C GLN A 70 -5.29 4.15 23.36
N HIS A 71 -4.31 3.47 22.77
CA HIS A 71 -4.56 2.29 21.94
C HIS A 71 -4.67 1.04 22.82
N VAL A 72 -5.73 0.25 22.60
CA VAL A 72 -5.92 -1.06 23.24
C VAL A 72 -5.86 -2.12 22.15
N ASP A 73 -4.75 -2.86 22.09
CA ASP A 73 -4.56 -3.85 21.04
C ASP A 73 -5.48 -5.07 21.25
N PRO A 74 -6.38 -5.39 20.31
CA PRO A 74 -7.28 -6.55 20.39
C PRO A 74 -6.54 -7.89 20.54
N ALA A 75 -5.31 -8.01 20.03
CA ALA A 75 -4.55 -9.24 20.11
C ALA A 75 -4.18 -9.63 21.56
N HIS A 76 -4.14 -8.67 22.50
CA HIS A 76 -3.98 -8.99 23.93
C HIS A 76 -5.18 -9.73 24.51
N ARG A 77 -6.40 -9.52 23.98
CA ARG A 77 -7.59 -10.27 24.40
C ARG A 77 -7.54 -11.69 23.88
N ALA A 78 -7.14 -11.88 22.61
CA ALA A 78 -6.94 -13.20 22.03
C ALA A 78 -5.88 -14.04 22.77
N LEU A 79 -4.80 -13.44 23.28
CA LEU A 79 -3.81 -14.16 24.10
C LEU A 79 -4.39 -14.80 25.36
N LYS A 80 -5.51 -14.27 25.89
CA LYS A 80 -6.20 -14.80 27.07
C LYS A 80 -7.27 -15.83 26.71
N HIS A 81 -7.59 -15.98 25.42
CA HIS A 81 -8.59 -16.93 24.95
C HIS A 81 -8.06 -18.37 25.04
N ALA A 82 -8.92 -19.33 25.37
CA ALA A 82 -8.52 -20.73 25.54
C ALA A 82 -7.97 -21.35 24.25
N ASN A 83 -8.53 -20.96 23.09
CA ASN A 83 -8.00 -21.26 21.77
C ASN A 83 -7.80 -19.96 20.97
N PRO A 84 -6.60 -19.34 21.00
CA PRO A 84 -6.33 -18.08 20.30
C PRO A 84 -6.36 -18.16 18.76
N ARG A 85 -6.65 -19.33 18.17
CA ARG A 85 -6.78 -19.55 16.73
C ARG A 85 -8.12 -20.17 16.34
N ALA A 86 -9.12 -20.16 17.23
CA ALA A 86 -10.43 -20.77 16.99
C ALA A 86 -11.14 -20.24 15.73
N PHE A 87 -10.87 -19.01 15.33
CA PHE A 87 -11.40 -18.44 14.08
C PHE A 87 -11.00 -19.26 12.85
N LEU A 88 -9.88 -19.98 12.89
CA LEU A 88 -9.43 -20.86 11.81
C LEU A 88 -10.11 -22.24 11.82
N ASP A 89 -10.89 -22.60 12.84
CA ASP A 89 -11.47 -23.95 12.98
C ASP A 89 -12.41 -24.30 11.81
N LYS A 90 -13.02 -23.29 11.19
CA LYS A 90 -13.89 -23.45 10.01
C LYS A 90 -13.18 -23.23 8.68
N ALA A 91 -11.89 -22.89 8.69
CA ALA A 91 -11.13 -22.69 7.47
C ALA A 91 -10.98 -24.02 6.72
N THR A 92 -11.20 -23.99 5.41
CA THR A 92 -11.01 -25.15 4.54
C THR A 92 -9.55 -25.33 4.13
N SER A 93 -8.73 -24.28 4.24
CA SER A 93 -7.30 -24.32 3.98
C SER A 93 -6.57 -23.22 4.76
N VAL A 94 -5.42 -23.57 5.34
CA VAL A 94 -4.50 -22.64 5.99
C VAL A 94 -3.10 -23.02 5.54
N VAL A 95 -2.43 -22.12 4.83
CA VAL A 95 -1.12 -22.37 4.22
C VAL A 95 -0.17 -21.23 4.54
N GLU A 96 1.01 -21.54 5.06
CA GLU A 96 2.06 -20.52 5.21
C GLU A 96 2.59 -20.11 3.83
N LEU A 97 2.62 -18.80 3.56
CA LEU A 97 3.15 -18.28 2.29
C LEU A 97 4.66 -18.47 2.20
N THR A 98 5.34 -18.16 3.30
CA THR A 98 6.77 -18.44 3.51
C THR A 98 7.01 -18.83 4.98
N PRO A 99 8.18 -19.42 5.31
CA PRO A 99 8.46 -19.83 6.69
C PRO A 99 8.36 -18.70 7.73
N ARG A 100 8.70 -17.46 7.34
CA ARG A 100 8.84 -16.32 8.26
C ARG A 100 7.80 -15.22 8.08
N LEU A 101 6.96 -15.30 7.05
CA LEU A 101 6.00 -14.26 6.71
C LEU A 101 4.81 -14.83 5.94
N GLY A 102 3.61 -14.47 6.37
CA GLY A 102 2.41 -14.69 5.59
C GLY A 102 1.70 -16.01 5.88
N THR A 103 0.39 -15.94 5.99
CA THR A 103 -0.51 -17.11 5.99
C THR A 103 -1.67 -16.83 5.03
N GLU A 104 -1.91 -17.72 4.07
CA GLU A 104 -3.12 -17.71 3.25
C GLU A 104 -4.19 -18.60 3.87
N VAL A 105 -5.42 -18.11 3.90
CA VAL A 105 -6.59 -18.78 4.49
C VAL A 105 -7.74 -18.81 3.48
N LYS A 106 -8.41 -19.96 3.37
CA LYS A 106 -9.65 -20.16 2.61
C LYS A 106 -10.74 -20.75 3.50
N GLY A 107 -12.00 -20.56 3.12
CA GLY A 107 -13.16 -21.10 3.85
C GLY A 107 -13.55 -20.31 5.10
N LEU A 108 -13.05 -19.08 5.24
CA LEU A 108 -13.47 -18.12 6.27
C LEU A 108 -14.16 -16.93 5.60
N ASN A 109 -15.13 -16.31 6.24
CA ASN A 109 -15.75 -15.07 5.77
C ASN A 109 -15.53 -13.97 6.80
N LEU A 110 -14.77 -12.92 6.44
CA LEU A 110 -14.51 -11.80 7.34
C LEU A 110 -15.77 -10.99 7.67
N ALA A 111 -16.77 -10.98 6.79
CA ALA A 111 -17.99 -10.22 6.99
C ALA A 111 -18.78 -10.69 8.21
N THR A 112 -18.68 -11.98 8.55
CA THR A 112 -19.42 -12.62 9.63
C THR A 112 -18.55 -12.94 10.85
N LEU A 113 -17.30 -12.48 10.85
CA LEU A 113 -16.37 -12.70 11.94
C LEU A 113 -16.77 -11.86 13.17
N ASP A 114 -17.03 -12.54 14.28
CA ASP A 114 -17.41 -11.93 15.56
C ASP A 114 -16.21 -11.24 16.25
N SER A 115 -16.45 -10.63 17.42
CA SER A 115 -15.43 -9.88 18.16
C SER A 115 -14.24 -10.76 18.56
N ASP A 116 -14.49 -11.99 19.00
CA ASP A 116 -13.44 -12.91 19.43
C ASP A 116 -12.61 -13.38 18.24
N GLY A 117 -13.27 -13.69 17.12
CA GLY A 117 -12.60 -14.02 15.87
C GLY A 117 -11.76 -12.86 15.34
N ARG A 118 -12.24 -11.61 15.42
CA ARG A 118 -11.47 -10.42 15.04
C ARG A 118 -10.25 -10.21 15.96
N ASP A 119 -10.39 -10.46 17.26
CA ASP A 119 -9.25 -10.42 18.19
C ASP A 119 -8.19 -11.47 17.85
N GLN A 120 -8.62 -12.69 17.52
CA GLN A 120 -7.73 -13.78 17.15
C GLN A 120 -7.06 -13.53 15.79
N LEU A 121 -7.78 -12.95 14.83
CA LEU A 121 -7.22 -12.49 13.57
C LEU A 121 -6.14 -11.43 13.79
N ALA A 122 -6.36 -10.47 14.69
CA ALA A 122 -5.34 -9.48 15.04
C ALA A 122 -4.06 -10.13 15.57
N LEU A 123 -4.20 -11.15 16.43
CA LEU A 123 -3.06 -11.89 16.97
C LEU A 123 -2.34 -12.73 15.90
N GLU A 124 -3.08 -13.36 14.98
CA GLU A 124 -2.48 -14.11 13.87
C GLU A 124 -1.70 -13.17 12.94
N VAL A 125 -2.24 -11.99 12.61
CA VAL A 125 -1.56 -10.96 11.83
C VAL A 125 -0.30 -10.46 12.55
N ALA A 126 -0.36 -10.23 13.87
CA ALA A 126 0.80 -9.84 14.67
C ALA A 126 1.90 -10.93 14.71
N ARG A 127 1.53 -12.21 14.66
CA ARG A 127 2.48 -13.34 14.63
C ARG A 127 3.09 -13.58 13.26
N ARG A 128 2.28 -13.48 12.21
CA ARG A 128 2.65 -13.86 10.84
C ARG A 128 3.05 -12.69 9.96
N GLY A 129 2.85 -11.46 10.42
CA GLY A 129 3.09 -10.21 9.69
C GLY A 129 2.09 -9.94 8.57
N LEU A 130 1.59 -10.98 7.90
CA LEU A 130 0.63 -10.94 6.80
C LEU A 130 -0.35 -12.11 6.93
N VAL A 131 -1.63 -11.84 6.73
CA VAL A 131 -2.68 -12.84 6.53
C VAL A 131 -3.43 -12.48 5.24
N VAL A 132 -3.59 -13.44 4.35
CA VAL A 132 -4.30 -13.31 3.08
C VAL A 132 -5.55 -14.18 3.14
N LEU A 133 -6.71 -13.61 2.87
CA LEU A 133 -7.97 -14.34 2.79
C LEU A 133 -8.50 -14.28 1.37
N ARG A 134 -8.90 -15.43 0.84
CA ARG A 134 -9.50 -15.55 -0.50
C ARG A 134 -11.02 -15.64 -0.39
N ASP A 135 -11.71 -15.43 -1.51
CA ASP A 135 -13.16 -15.60 -1.66
C ASP A 135 -14.02 -14.67 -0.76
N GLN A 136 -13.54 -13.45 -0.51
CA GLN A 136 -14.15 -12.45 0.39
C GLN A 136 -15.10 -11.47 -0.32
N HIS A 137 -15.84 -11.92 -1.34
CA HIS A 137 -16.75 -11.03 -2.09
C HIS A 137 -17.79 -10.38 -1.17
N ASP A 138 -18.35 -11.15 -0.23
CA ASP A 138 -19.28 -10.63 0.77
C ASP A 138 -18.69 -9.40 1.46
N PHE A 139 -17.54 -9.54 2.14
CA PHE A 139 -16.87 -8.42 2.82
C PHE A 139 -16.67 -7.22 1.89
N ILE A 140 -16.15 -7.45 0.68
CA ILE A 140 -15.86 -6.38 -0.28
C ILE A 140 -17.15 -5.67 -0.70
N ASP A 141 -18.27 -6.37 -0.81
CA ASP A 141 -19.54 -5.79 -1.27
C ASP A 141 -20.34 -5.04 -0.19
N HIS A 142 -19.94 -5.11 1.10
CA HIS A 142 -20.66 -4.44 2.19
C HIS A 142 -20.59 -2.90 2.15
N GLY A 143 -19.56 -2.34 1.52
CA GLY A 143 -19.39 -0.90 1.37
C GLY A 143 -18.76 -0.18 2.59
N PRO A 144 -18.61 1.15 2.49
CA PRO A 144 -17.67 1.92 3.32
C PRO A 144 -18.11 2.08 4.79
N ALA A 145 -19.41 2.07 5.07
CA ALA A 145 -19.91 2.09 6.44
C ALA A 145 -19.50 0.84 7.23
N PHE A 146 -19.56 -0.33 6.59
CA PHE A 146 -19.10 -1.58 7.19
C PHE A 146 -17.58 -1.61 7.35
N TYR A 147 -16.82 -1.13 6.36
CA TYR A 147 -15.36 -1.03 6.49
C TYR A 147 -14.94 -0.20 7.69
N LYS A 148 -15.65 0.91 7.95
CA LYS A 148 -15.44 1.76 9.12
C LYS A 148 -15.75 1.03 10.43
N GLU A 149 -16.86 0.31 10.51
CA GLU A 149 -17.22 -0.53 11.66
C GLU A 149 -16.13 -1.57 11.93
N PHE A 150 -15.82 -2.40 10.92
CA PHE A 150 -14.83 -3.45 11.00
C PHE A 150 -13.47 -2.93 11.46
N GLY A 151 -12.97 -1.85 10.83
CA GLY A 151 -11.68 -1.28 11.16
C GLY A 151 -11.62 -0.67 12.57
N SER A 152 -12.72 -0.12 13.07
CA SER A 152 -12.78 0.50 14.39
C SER A 152 -12.52 -0.51 15.52
N HIS A 153 -12.74 -1.81 15.27
CA HIS A 153 -12.40 -2.89 16.20
C HIS A 153 -10.91 -2.93 16.56
N PHE A 154 -10.05 -2.56 15.62
CA PHE A 154 -8.60 -2.64 15.75
C PHE A 154 -7.94 -1.33 16.18
N GLY A 155 -8.69 -0.22 16.31
CA GLY A 155 -8.16 1.07 16.74
C GLY A 155 -8.85 2.27 16.08
N ARG A 156 -8.39 3.47 16.43
CA ARG A 156 -8.89 4.71 15.82
C ARG A 156 -8.46 4.76 14.35
N LEU A 157 -9.42 4.87 13.42
CA LEU A 157 -9.09 4.93 12.00
C LEU A 157 -8.31 6.19 11.64
N HIS A 158 -7.23 6.00 10.90
CA HIS A 158 -6.42 7.09 10.38
C HIS A 158 -7.12 7.74 9.17
N ILE A 159 -7.31 9.06 9.23
CA ILE A 159 -7.75 9.85 8.09
C ILE A 159 -6.53 10.38 7.34
N HIS A 160 -6.30 9.87 6.13
CA HIS A 160 -5.11 10.18 5.34
C HIS A 160 -5.12 11.65 4.85
N PRO A 161 -4.01 12.39 5.02
CA PRO A 161 -4.00 13.83 4.73
C PRO A 161 -4.05 14.17 3.24
N ALA A 162 -3.59 13.29 2.36
CA ALA A 162 -3.33 13.61 0.96
C ALA A 162 -4.01 12.70 -0.07
N SER A 163 -4.79 11.71 0.36
CA SER A 163 -5.39 10.72 -0.55
C SER A 163 -6.87 10.94 -0.76
N GLY A 164 -7.42 10.35 -1.83
CA GLY A 164 -8.85 10.26 -2.04
C GLY A 164 -9.50 9.26 -1.09
N HIS A 165 -10.79 9.48 -0.81
CA HIS A 165 -11.63 8.62 0.00
C HIS A 165 -13.03 8.54 -0.63
N PRO A 166 -13.86 7.52 -0.31
CA PRO A 166 -15.27 7.54 -0.71
C PRO A 166 -15.97 8.76 -0.11
N ASP A 167 -16.95 9.32 -0.81
CA ASP A 167 -17.66 10.49 -0.31
C ASP A 167 -18.35 10.20 1.04
N GLY A 168 -18.21 11.11 2.00
CA GLY A 168 -18.71 10.90 3.37
C GLY A 168 -17.91 9.93 4.26
N PHE A 169 -16.87 9.25 3.76
CA PHE A 169 -16.09 8.26 4.53
C PHE A 169 -14.56 8.55 4.49
N PRO A 170 -14.10 9.66 5.10
CA PRO A 170 -12.69 10.07 5.06
C PRO A 170 -11.71 9.08 5.70
N GLU A 171 -12.19 8.15 6.52
CA GLU A 171 -11.41 7.10 7.16
C GLU A 171 -10.98 5.97 6.21
N ILE A 172 -11.61 5.87 5.03
CA ILE A 172 -11.29 4.83 4.04
C ILE A 172 -10.34 5.41 3.00
N HIS A 173 -9.12 4.90 2.96
CA HIS A 173 -8.10 5.36 2.03
C HIS A 173 -8.19 4.57 0.72
N LEU A 174 -8.36 5.27 -0.40
CA LEU A 174 -8.42 4.65 -1.73
C LEU A 174 -7.07 4.70 -2.44
N VAL A 175 -6.68 3.56 -3.01
CA VAL A 175 -5.55 3.42 -3.92
C VAL A 175 -6.13 3.20 -5.31
N TYR A 176 -6.15 4.27 -6.11
CA TYR A 176 -6.85 4.27 -7.39
C TYR A 176 -5.93 4.66 -8.55
N ARG A 177 -6.00 3.86 -9.61
CA ARG A 177 -5.44 4.14 -10.93
C ARG A 177 -6.48 3.78 -11.96
N ASP A 178 -6.84 4.74 -12.82
CA ASP A 178 -7.75 4.49 -13.95
C ASP A 178 -6.99 4.20 -15.24
N GLU A 179 -7.68 3.55 -16.18
CA GLU A 179 -7.19 3.23 -17.54
C GLU A 179 -6.64 4.47 -18.28
N LYS A 180 -7.30 5.61 -18.09
CA LYS A 180 -7.02 6.86 -18.80
C LYS A 180 -6.03 7.77 -18.07
N SER A 181 -5.54 7.37 -16.90
CA SER A 181 -4.73 8.24 -16.04
C SER A 181 -3.39 7.61 -15.64
N THR A 182 -2.31 8.32 -15.93
CA THR A 182 -0.94 7.96 -15.53
C THR A 182 -0.54 8.76 -14.30
N PHE A 183 -1.21 8.55 -13.16
CA PHE A 183 -0.97 9.38 -11.96
C PHE A 183 0.38 9.16 -11.26
N ASN A 184 1.20 8.20 -11.68
CA ASN A 184 2.48 7.90 -11.01
C ASN A 184 3.68 8.29 -11.88
N PHE A 185 4.06 9.57 -11.79
CA PHE A 185 5.33 10.07 -12.30
C PHE A 185 6.54 9.51 -11.52
N GLU A 186 6.29 8.86 -10.37
CA GLU A 186 7.28 8.32 -9.43
C GLU A 186 8.23 7.29 -10.05
N ILE A 187 7.89 6.71 -11.21
CA ILE A 187 8.69 5.69 -11.89
C ILE A 187 9.48 6.28 -13.08
N ALA A 188 9.15 7.49 -13.54
CA ALA A 188 9.82 8.08 -14.72
C ALA A 188 11.33 8.31 -14.47
N GLU A 189 11.70 8.59 -13.22
CA GLU A 189 13.08 8.84 -12.79
C GLU A 189 13.66 7.68 -11.96
N SER A 190 12.98 6.51 -11.93
CA SER A 190 13.42 5.35 -11.16
C SER A 190 13.59 4.12 -12.06
N THR A 191 14.63 3.33 -11.79
CA THR A 191 14.86 2.04 -12.45
C THR A 191 13.95 0.93 -11.92
N THR A 192 13.19 1.19 -10.86
CA THR A 192 12.25 0.23 -10.25
C THR A 192 11.00 0.93 -9.72
N SER A 193 9.87 0.21 -9.72
CA SER A 193 8.65 0.65 -9.01
C SER A 193 8.63 0.19 -7.55
N CYS A 194 9.60 -0.63 -7.12
CA CYS A 194 9.64 -1.12 -5.75
C CYS A 194 10.15 -0.03 -4.81
N PHE A 195 9.31 0.34 -3.83
CA PHE A 195 9.63 1.32 -2.82
C PHE A 195 9.09 0.87 -1.46
N TRP A 196 9.97 0.27 -0.67
CA TRP A 196 9.64 -0.37 0.59
C TRP A 196 9.32 0.63 1.68
N HIS A 197 8.16 0.46 2.33
CA HIS A 197 7.75 1.30 3.44
C HIS A 197 6.85 0.59 4.45
N SER A 198 6.85 1.09 5.67
CA SER A 198 5.75 0.90 6.63
C SER A 198 4.83 2.12 6.51
N ASP A 199 3.53 1.89 6.47
CA ASP A 199 2.55 2.94 6.20
C ASP A 199 2.65 4.08 7.23
N VAL A 200 2.70 5.31 6.72
CA VAL A 200 2.52 6.54 7.53
C VAL A 200 3.41 6.58 8.78
N SER A 201 4.61 6.01 8.70
CA SER A 201 5.54 5.87 9.85
C SER A 201 6.06 7.20 10.40
N TYR A 202 5.68 8.34 9.80
CA TYR A 202 5.97 9.67 10.29
C TYR A 202 4.97 10.16 11.35
N GLU A 203 3.82 9.52 11.52
CA GLU A 203 2.85 9.88 12.56
C GLU A 203 3.34 9.45 13.94
N LEU A 204 3.00 10.20 14.99
CA LEU A 204 3.41 9.85 16.36
C LEU A 204 2.87 8.47 16.79
N GLN A 205 1.65 8.15 16.34
CA GLN A 205 0.99 6.86 16.50
C GLN A 205 0.65 6.31 15.10
N PRO A 206 1.59 5.61 14.44
CA PRO A 206 1.40 5.06 13.10
C PRO A 206 0.29 4.00 13.06
N PRO A 207 -0.20 3.65 11.86
CA PRO A 207 -1.06 2.50 11.65
C PRO A 207 -0.46 1.19 12.20
N GLY A 208 -1.31 0.33 12.75
CA GLY A 208 -0.96 -1.03 13.16
C GLY A 208 -1.37 -2.04 12.09
N LEU A 209 -2.36 -2.86 12.42
CA LEU A 209 -3.01 -3.77 11.49
C LEU A 209 -3.72 -2.98 10.40
N THR A 210 -3.39 -3.27 9.14
CA THR A 210 -4.04 -2.65 7.97
C THR A 210 -4.71 -3.71 7.13
N THR A 211 -5.94 -3.42 6.70
CA THR A 211 -6.71 -4.25 5.76
C THR A 211 -6.72 -3.58 4.39
N PHE A 212 -6.46 -4.35 3.34
CA PHE A 212 -6.51 -3.88 1.96
C PHE A 212 -7.09 -4.93 1.02
N PHE A 213 -7.83 -4.46 0.04
CA PHE A 213 -8.41 -5.30 -1.00
C PHE A 213 -8.60 -4.51 -2.27
N LEU A 214 -8.68 -5.23 -3.39
CA LEU A 214 -8.93 -4.65 -4.70
C LEU A 214 -10.40 -4.79 -5.09
N LEU A 215 -10.99 -3.65 -5.44
CA LEU A 215 -12.30 -3.50 -6.08
C LEU A 215 -12.19 -3.71 -7.60
N SER A 216 -11.02 -3.47 -8.17
CA SER A 216 -10.67 -3.74 -9.56
C SER A 216 -9.16 -3.94 -9.66
N GLN A 217 -8.73 -4.87 -10.50
CA GLN A 217 -7.34 -5.24 -10.66
C GLN A 217 -7.04 -5.53 -12.13
N PRO A 218 -5.79 -5.32 -12.59
CA PRO A 218 -5.35 -5.81 -13.89
C PRO A 218 -5.39 -7.34 -13.95
N GLU A 219 -5.50 -7.91 -15.15
CA GLU A 219 -5.41 -9.36 -15.39
C GLU A 219 -4.05 -9.90 -14.92
N THR A 220 -2.98 -9.15 -15.17
CA THR A 220 -1.61 -9.48 -14.76
C THR A 220 -0.86 -8.26 -14.22
N GLY A 221 0.11 -8.51 -13.34
CA GLY A 221 0.83 -7.47 -12.59
C GLY A 221 0.00 -6.83 -11.49
N GLY A 222 0.53 -5.77 -10.88
CA GLY A 222 -0.13 -5.03 -9.80
C GLY A 222 -0.04 -5.70 -8.43
N ASP A 223 0.88 -6.66 -8.30
CA ASP A 223 1.17 -7.42 -7.09
C ASP A 223 1.63 -6.52 -5.93
N THR A 224 1.66 -7.09 -4.73
CA THR A 224 2.20 -6.41 -3.56
C THR A 224 3.26 -7.29 -2.91
N LEU A 225 4.44 -6.71 -2.71
CA LEU A 225 5.54 -7.35 -2.00
C LEU A 225 5.47 -6.96 -0.52
N PHE A 226 5.75 -7.90 0.35
CA PHE A 226 5.88 -7.71 1.80
C PHE A 226 7.22 -8.26 2.25
N THR A 227 7.84 -7.66 3.26
CA THR A 227 9.05 -8.17 3.90
C THR A 227 8.91 -8.13 5.42
N SER A 228 9.39 -9.19 6.08
CA SER A 228 9.40 -9.29 7.54
C SER A 228 10.56 -8.47 8.10
N GLN A 229 10.25 -7.40 8.83
CA GLN A 229 11.24 -6.57 9.49
C GLN A 229 11.83 -7.25 10.74
N VAL A 230 11.14 -8.25 11.30
CA VAL A 230 11.67 -9.12 12.36
C VAL A 230 12.78 -10.00 11.80
N ALA A 231 12.52 -10.70 10.69
CA ALA A 231 13.52 -11.58 10.07
C ALA A 231 14.70 -10.77 9.49
N THR A 232 14.41 -9.60 8.90
CA THR A 232 15.42 -8.67 8.41
C THR A 232 16.37 -8.24 9.52
N LEU A 233 15.85 -7.92 10.72
CA LEU A 233 16.68 -7.60 11.90
C LEU A 233 17.50 -8.82 12.36
N LYS A 234 16.88 -10.01 12.46
CA LYS A 234 17.54 -11.25 12.93
C LYS A 234 18.70 -11.70 12.02
N ASN A 235 18.70 -11.31 10.75
CA ASN A 235 19.79 -11.62 9.82
C ASN A 235 21.03 -10.70 10.00
N LEU A 236 20.93 -9.60 10.76
CA LEU A 236 22.07 -8.74 11.07
C LEU A 236 22.92 -9.33 12.20
N SER A 237 24.21 -8.94 12.27
CA SER A 237 25.10 -9.43 13.33
C SER A 237 24.62 -8.95 14.72
N PRO A 238 24.76 -9.76 15.78
CA PRO A 238 24.28 -9.39 17.12
C PRO A 238 24.87 -8.08 17.66
N GLN A 239 26.13 -7.79 17.34
CA GLN A 239 26.80 -6.54 17.72
C GLN A 239 26.17 -5.33 17.02
N PHE A 240 25.85 -5.47 15.73
CA PHE A 240 25.21 -4.41 14.98
C PHE A 240 23.77 -4.20 15.46
N VAL A 241 23.00 -5.26 15.71
CA VAL A 241 21.66 -5.15 16.32
C VAL A 241 21.74 -4.44 17.68
N SER A 242 22.71 -4.78 18.52
CA SER A 242 22.90 -4.14 19.83
C SER A 242 23.19 -2.64 19.70
N PHE A 243 23.98 -2.24 18.70
CA PHE A 243 24.18 -0.84 18.36
C PHE A 243 22.89 -0.18 17.85
N LEU A 244 22.17 -0.79 16.90
CA LEU A 244 20.94 -0.23 16.34
C LEU A 244 19.84 -0.01 17.39
N ARG A 245 19.77 -0.86 18.43
CA ARG A 245 18.84 -0.71 19.56
C ARG A 245 19.00 0.61 20.32
N THR A 246 20.17 1.24 20.26
CA THR A 246 20.43 2.55 20.92
C THR A 246 20.08 3.74 20.03
N LEU A 247 19.70 3.50 18.76
CA LEU A 247 19.47 4.55 17.79
C LEU A 247 17.98 4.88 17.64
N LYS A 248 17.72 6.16 17.38
CA LYS A 248 16.41 6.70 17.02
C LYS A 248 16.54 7.55 15.76
N ALA A 249 15.52 7.55 14.90
CA ALA A 249 15.53 8.23 13.63
C ALA A 249 14.31 9.12 13.43
N VAL A 250 14.47 10.20 12.67
CA VAL A 250 13.38 11.09 12.26
C VAL A 250 12.66 10.47 11.06
N HIS A 251 11.34 10.34 11.18
CA HIS A 251 10.44 9.97 10.09
C HIS A 251 9.62 11.20 9.69
N SER A 252 9.58 11.52 8.40
CA SER A 252 9.00 12.77 7.88
C SER A 252 7.91 12.53 6.84
N GLY A 253 6.77 13.20 7.01
CA GLY A 253 5.70 13.27 6.01
C GLY A 253 5.84 14.44 5.03
N VAL A 254 6.87 15.28 5.19
CA VAL A 254 7.01 16.56 4.46
C VAL A 254 7.16 16.33 2.96
N GLU A 255 7.99 15.39 2.53
CA GLU A 255 8.19 15.10 1.10
C GLU A 255 6.92 14.56 0.44
N GLN A 256 6.15 13.73 1.16
CA GLN A 256 4.85 13.25 0.65
C GLN A 256 3.85 14.40 0.49
N ALA A 257 3.78 15.30 1.47
CA ALA A 257 2.92 16.47 1.40
C ALA A 257 3.34 17.43 0.27
N ASN A 258 4.64 17.67 0.11
CA ASN A 258 5.17 18.52 -0.97
C ASN A 258 4.94 17.90 -2.35
N TYR A 259 5.09 16.58 -2.47
CA TYR A 259 4.74 15.85 -3.69
C TYR A 259 3.27 16.06 -4.05
N SER A 260 2.35 15.94 -3.08
CA SER A 260 0.93 16.25 -3.30
C SER A 260 0.73 17.71 -3.73
N ARG A 261 1.30 18.67 -2.98
CA ARG A 261 1.20 20.13 -3.28
C ARG A 261 1.72 20.52 -4.66
N SER A 262 2.61 19.73 -5.27
CA SER A 262 3.08 19.94 -6.65
C SER A 262 2.03 19.63 -7.73
N GLY A 263 0.78 19.36 -7.34
CA GLY A 263 -0.34 19.05 -8.23
C GLY A 263 -0.49 17.55 -8.52
N LYS A 264 0.32 16.70 -7.89
CA LYS A 264 0.18 15.23 -7.95
C LYS A 264 -0.84 14.76 -6.92
N ARG A 265 -1.40 13.55 -7.09
CA ARG A 265 -2.39 12.96 -6.16
C ARG A 265 -3.57 13.90 -5.82
N GLY A 266 -4.00 14.69 -6.81
CA GLY A 266 -5.10 15.65 -6.65
C GLY A 266 -4.71 16.99 -6.02
N GLY A 267 -3.44 17.24 -5.69
CA GLY A 267 -3.00 18.55 -5.18
C GLY A 267 -3.32 18.81 -3.70
N ILE A 268 -3.86 17.83 -2.99
CA ILE A 268 -4.50 18.05 -1.69
C ILE A 268 -3.61 17.65 -0.53
N VAL A 269 -3.58 18.53 0.46
CA VAL A 269 -3.04 18.28 1.80
C VAL A 269 -4.03 18.87 2.81
N ARG A 270 -4.71 17.99 3.54
CA ARG A 270 -5.78 18.34 4.50
C ARG A 270 -5.27 18.52 5.92
N ARG A 271 -4.14 17.93 6.26
CA ARG A 271 -3.43 18.08 7.53
C ARG A 271 -1.98 18.44 7.25
N GLU A 272 -1.42 19.37 8.01
CA GLU A 272 0.01 19.71 7.86
C GLU A 272 0.89 18.49 8.15
N PRO A 273 1.99 18.30 7.38
CA PRO A 273 2.89 17.19 7.59
C PRO A 273 3.61 17.31 8.93
N VAL A 274 3.94 16.17 9.51
CA VAL A 274 4.66 16.07 10.78
C VAL A 274 5.98 15.32 10.58
N GLU A 275 6.88 15.54 11.54
CA GLU A 275 8.07 14.74 11.73
C GLU A 275 8.06 14.19 13.14
N ASN A 276 8.35 12.90 13.29
CA ASN A 276 8.44 12.25 14.60
C ASN A 276 9.69 11.41 14.73
N VAL A 277 10.20 11.30 15.95
CA VAL A 277 11.35 10.46 16.29
C VAL A 277 10.87 9.10 16.75
N HIS A 278 11.32 8.07 16.04
CA HIS A 278 11.01 6.66 16.32
C HIS A 278 12.28 5.85 16.55
N PRO A 279 12.23 4.74 17.30
CA PRO A 279 13.38 3.88 17.48
C PRO A 279 13.75 3.20 16.15
N VAL A 280 15.04 3.03 15.88
CA VAL A 280 15.50 2.26 14.70
C VAL A 280 15.15 0.78 14.86
N VAL A 281 15.15 0.28 16.10
CA VAL A 281 14.66 -1.07 16.45
C VAL A 281 13.52 -0.93 17.45
N ARG A 282 12.33 -1.33 17.02
CA ARG A 282 11.13 -1.31 17.86
C ARG A 282 10.82 -2.68 18.43
N ARG A 283 10.06 -2.71 19.53
CA ARG A 283 9.45 -3.91 20.10
C ARG A 283 7.96 -3.94 19.78
N HIS A 284 7.45 -5.10 19.41
CA HIS A 284 6.02 -5.30 19.22
C HIS A 284 5.33 -5.44 20.60
N PRO A 285 4.28 -4.66 20.91
CA PRO A 285 3.66 -4.65 22.25
C PRO A 285 3.04 -5.99 22.67
N VAL A 286 2.49 -6.74 21.70
CA VAL A 286 1.84 -8.04 21.95
C VAL A 286 2.81 -9.22 21.89
N THR A 287 3.56 -9.37 20.80
CA THR A 287 4.42 -10.55 20.58
C THR A 287 5.78 -10.43 21.27
N GLY A 288 6.22 -9.22 21.64
CA GLY A 288 7.54 -8.96 22.20
C GLY A 288 8.69 -9.03 21.18
N GLU A 289 8.40 -9.42 19.93
CA GLU A 289 9.41 -9.49 18.86
C GLU A 289 9.99 -8.11 18.55
N GLU A 290 11.26 -8.09 18.19
CA GLU A 290 11.95 -6.90 17.74
C GLU A 290 11.96 -6.81 16.22
N ALA A 291 11.74 -5.62 15.69
CA ALA A 291 11.72 -5.37 14.26
C ALA A 291 12.52 -4.11 13.91
N LEU A 292 13.18 -4.16 12.76
CA LEU A 292 13.78 -2.98 12.15
C LEU A 292 12.67 -2.01 11.74
N TYR A 293 12.78 -0.74 12.15
CA TYR A 293 11.73 0.26 11.95
C TYR A 293 12.25 1.50 11.24
N VAL A 294 12.87 1.27 10.08
CA VAL A 294 13.30 2.33 9.16
C VAL A 294 12.80 1.99 7.75
N ASN A 295 12.57 3.01 6.94
CA ASN A 295 12.22 2.83 5.54
C ASN A 295 12.66 4.02 4.70
N ARG A 296 13.01 3.76 3.44
CA ARG A 296 13.52 4.76 2.50
C ARG A 296 12.51 5.89 2.26
N GLN A 297 11.22 5.56 2.35
CA GLN A 297 10.15 6.52 2.08
C GLN A 297 10.07 7.64 3.10
N PHE A 298 10.19 7.33 4.39
CA PHE A 298 9.89 8.29 5.46
C PHE A 298 11.08 8.58 6.38
N THR A 299 12.03 7.66 6.55
CA THR A 299 13.19 7.89 7.43
C THR A 299 14.16 8.87 6.79
N ARG A 300 14.63 9.87 7.55
CA ARG A 300 15.49 10.96 7.05
C ARG A 300 16.89 10.98 7.64
N ARG A 301 16.99 10.84 8.96
CA ARG A 301 18.27 10.91 9.67
C ARG A 301 18.20 10.18 11.00
N ILE A 302 19.33 9.66 11.44
CA ILE A 302 19.53 9.12 12.79
C ILE A 302 19.90 10.28 13.71
N VAL A 303 19.14 10.44 14.80
CA VAL A 303 19.38 11.46 15.81
C VAL A 303 20.66 11.12 16.58
N GLY A 304 21.50 12.11 16.87
CA GLY A 304 22.76 11.89 17.59
C GLY A 304 23.98 11.65 16.71
N LEU A 305 23.79 11.32 15.43
CA LEU A 305 24.88 11.01 14.50
C LEU A 305 25.15 12.14 13.50
N LYS A 306 26.39 12.22 13.00
CA LYS A 306 26.73 13.10 11.89
C LYS A 306 26.06 12.62 10.61
N LYS A 307 25.90 13.52 9.64
CA LYS A 307 25.21 13.22 8.38
C LYS A 307 25.79 11.98 7.67
N GLN A 308 27.12 11.91 7.52
CA GLN A 308 27.79 10.80 6.82
C GLN A 308 27.60 9.47 7.54
N GLU A 309 27.62 9.46 8.87
CA GLU A 309 27.38 8.27 9.69
C GLU A 309 25.93 7.81 9.57
N SER A 310 24.98 8.74 9.71
CA SER A 310 23.54 8.51 9.54
C SER A 310 23.24 7.95 8.15
N ASP A 311 23.75 8.59 7.10
CA ASP A 311 23.53 8.18 5.71
C ASP A 311 24.11 6.79 5.46
N ALA A 312 25.32 6.50 5.94
CA ALA A 312 25.96 5.20 5.76
C ALA A 312 25.14 4.07 6.41
N ILE A 313 24.69 4.27 7.64
CA ILE A 313 23.87 3.29 8.37
C ILE A 313 22.51 3.12 7.69
N LEU A 314 21.80 4.22 7.40
CA LEU A 314 20.48 4.15 6.78
C LEU A 314 20.54 3.50 5.40
N ASN A 315 21.53 3.84 4.57
CA ASN A 315 21.66 3.22 3.25
C ASN A 315 21.97 1.73 3.35
N LEU A 316 22.81 1.29 4.30
CA LEU A 316 23.03 -0.14 4.55
C LEU A 316 21.71 -0.83 4.92
N LEU A 317 20.93 -0.25 5.83
CA LEU A 317 19.65 -0.82 6.28
C LEU A 317 18.61 -0.85 5.16
N PHE A 318 18.52 0.21 4.34
CA PHE A 318 17.60 0.24 3.20
C PHE A 318 18.00 -0.80 2.16
N SER A 319 19.28 -0.87 1.78
CA SER A 319 19.78 -1.89 0.85
C SER A 319 19.56 -3.31 1.38
N HIS A 320 19.69 -3.53 2.69
CA HIS A 320 19.37 -4.81 3.31
C HIS A 320 17.88 -5.15 3.16
N ILE A 321 16.97 -4.24 3.51
CA ILE A 321 15.52 -4.39 3.31
C ILE A 321 15.22 -4.72 1.83
N ASP A 322 15.79 -3.95 0.90
CA ASP A 322 15.60 -4.10 -0.54
C ASP A 322 16.05 -5.50 -1.04
N ALA A 323 17.15 -6.03 -0.49
CA ALA A 323 17.78 -7.28 -0.92
C ALA A 323 17.25 -8.55 -0.25
N THR A 324 16.37 -8.45 0.75
CA THR A 324 15.91 -9.59 1.59
C THR A 324 14.87 -10.50 0.91
N GLY A 325 15.18 -11.06 -0.26
CA GLY A 325 14.28 -11.99 -0.96
C GLY A 325 13.90 -13.23 -0.14
N ASP A 326 14.74 -13.63 0.82
CA ASP A 326 14.53 -14.71 1.78
C ASP A 326 13.55 -14.39 2.91
N ASN A 327 13.24 -13.10 3.13
CA ASN A 327 12.28 -12.63 4.13
C ASN A 327 10.99 -12.05 3.52
N GLN A 328 10.84 -12.18 2.20
CA GLN A 328 9.76 -11.57 1.43
C GLN A 328 8.63 -12.54 1.12
N ALA A 329 7.41 -12.01 1.01
CA ALA A 329 6.26 -12.68 0.43
C ALA A 329 5.69 -11.81 -0.69
N ARG A 330 5.35 -12.41 -1.83
CA ARG A 330 4.68 -11.74 -2.95
C ARG A 330 3.23 -12.16 -3.00
N LEU A 331 2.33 -11.20 -2.86
CA LEU A 331 0.89 -11.41 -3.03
C LEU A 331 0.50 -11.09 -4.47
N LYS A 332 0.14 -12.15 -5.22
CA LYS A 332 -0.62 -12.02 -6.45
C LYS A 332 -2.10 -11.84 -6.16
N TRP A 333 -2.66 -10.73 -6.63
CA TRP A 333 -4.07 -10.40 -6.44
C TRP A 333 -4.98 -11.24 -7.33
N SER A 334 -6.09 -11.69 -6.75
CA SER A 334 -7.24 -12.28 -7.44
C SER A 334 -8.52 -11.66 -6.91
N PRO A 335 -9.63 -11.65 -7.68
CA PRO A 335 -10.93 -11.21 -7.17
C PRO A 335 -11.28 -11.89 -5.83
N GLY A 336 -11.88 -11.13 -4.91
CA GLY A 336 -12.20 -11.62 -3.58
C GLY A 336 -11.00 -11.78 -2.63
N THR A 337 -9.81 -11.27 -2.97
CA THR A 337 -8.65 -11.31 -2.07
C THR A 337 -8.64 -10.12 -1.11
N ILE A 338 -8.43 -10.40 0.17
CA ILE A 338 -8.15 -9.41 1.21
C ILE A 338 -6.80 -9.73 1.84
N ALA A 339 -5.94 -8.71 2.00
CA ALA A 339 -4.71 -8.78 2.75
C ALA A 339 -4.84 -7.99 4.05
N LEU A 340 -4.40 -8.59 5.15
CA LEU A 340 -4.22 -7.92 6.44
C LEU A 340 -2.76 -8.05 6.85
N TRP A 341 -2.09 -6.93 7.13
CA TRP A 341 -0.69 -6.96 7.58
C TRP A 341 -0.48 -6.08 8.79
N ASP A 342 0.58 -6.37 9.53
CA ASP A 342 1.00 -5.59 10.67
C ASP A 342 2.13 -4.62 10.28
N ASN A 343 1.82 -3.33 10.15
CA ASN A 343 2.82 -2.30 9.82
C ASN A 343 3.91 -2.14 10.90
N ARG A 344 3.72 -2.71 12.09
CA ARG A 344 4.70 -2.65 13.19
C ARG A 344 5.87 -3.58 12.95
N ILE A 345 5.72 -4.60 12.10
CA ILE A 345 6.73 -5.62 11.85
C ILE A 345 6.94 -5.93 10.36
N THR A 346 6.30 -5.19 9.47
CA THR A 346 6.44 -5.37 8.02
C THR A 346 6.76 -4.06 7.31
N ALA A 347 7.48 -4.17 6.20
CA ALA A 347 7.43 -3.17 5.14
C ALA A 347 6.83 -3.81 3.88
N HIS A 348 6.27 -3.00 3.00
CA HIS A 348 5.67 -3.47 1.77
C HIS A 348 5.94 -2.52 0.61
N SER A 349 5.70 -3.01 -0.60
CA SER A 349 5.80 -2.25 -1.83
C SER A 349 4.71 -2.67 -2.80
N ALA A 350 4.00 -1.69 -3.37
CA ALA A 350 3.18 -1.94 -4.56
C ALA A 350 4.10 -2.12 -5.77
N VAL A 351 3.82 -3.11 -6.61
CA VAL A 351 4.52 -3.30 -7.88
C VAL A 351 3.69 -2.67 -8.98
N VAL A 352 4.30 -1.79 -9.77
CA VAL A 352 3.65 -1.08 -10.87
C VAL A 352 4.19 -1.58 -12.21
N ASP A 353 4.07 -2.89 -12.43
CA ASP A 353 4.48 -3.62 -13.64
C ASP A 353 3.35 -3.77 -14.68
N PHE A 354 2.15 -3.30 -14.36
CA PHE A 354 0.96 -3.30 -15.21
C PHE A 354 0.71 -1.92 -15.86
N LYS A 355 1.75 -1.10 -16.00
CA LYS A 355 1.59 0.29 -16.48
C LYS A 355 1.06 0.35 -17.92
N ASP A 356 1.54 -0.56 -18.77
CA ASP A 356 1.28 -0.56 -20.21
C ASP A 356 -0.04 -1.26 -20.57
N SER A 357 -0.67 -2.00 -19.62
CA SER A 357 -1.94 -2.66 -19.86
C SER A 357 -3.12 -1.70 -19.92
N LYS A 358 -2.94 -0.45 -19.44
CA LYS A 358 -4.00 0.56 -19.30
C LYS A 358 -5.22 0.03 -18.53
N GLU A 359 -5.02 -0.93 -17.65
CA GLU A 359 -6.13 -1.45 -16.83
C GLU A 359 -6.29 -0.64 -15.55
N ARG A 360 -7.53 -0.60 -15.07
CA ARG A 360 -7.86 -0.02 -13.77
C ARG A 360 -7.30 -0.87 -12.63
N ARG A 361 -6.75 -0.20 -11.63
CA ARG A 361 -6.46 -0.80 -10.32
C ARG A 361 -7.07 0.08 -9.25
N HIS A 362 -8.10 -0.43 -8.61
CA HIS A 362 -8.84 0.28 -7.57
C HIS A 362 -8.85 -0.57 -6.31
N GLY A 363 -8.28 -0.07 -5.23
CA GLY A 363 -8.31 -0.72 -3.93
C GLY A 363 -8.75 0.21 -2.82
N ALA A 364 -9.30 -0.39 -1.76
CA ALA A 364 -9.67 0.30 -0.55
C ALA A 364 -8.82 -0.22 0.62
N ARG A 365 -8.41 0.71 1.49
CA ARG A 365 -7.52 0.47 2.61
C ARG A 365 -8.15 0.99 3.90
N ILE A 366 -8.15 0.14 4.92
CA ILE A 366 -8.65 0.43 6.27
C ILE A 366 -7.42 0.43 7.18
N THR A 367 -7.06 1.60 7.72
CA THR A 367 -5.80 1.81 8.48
C THR A 367 -6.06 2.33 9.90
N PRO A 368 -6.42 1.46 10.84
CA PRO A 368 -6.42 1.77 12.28
C PRO A 368 -5.04 2.20 12.79
N GLN A 369 -4.98 3.31 13.53
CA GLN A 369 -3.81 3.73 14.29
C GLN A 369 -3.57 2.81 15.48
N ALA A 370 -2.29 2.65 15.84
CA ALA A 370 -1.86 1.83 16.95
C ALA A 370 -1.14 2.66 18.03
N GLU A 371 -0.32 2.01 18.85
CA GLU A 371 0.51 2.67 19.85
C GLU A 371 1.66 3.50 19.25
N ARG A 372 2.23 4.42 20.05
CA ARG A 372 3.51 5.02 19.71
C ARG A 372 4.58 3.91 19.71
N PRO A 373 5.43 3.79 18.67
CA PRO A 373 6.43 2.74 18.60
C PRO A 373 7.27 2.63 19.87
N ILE A 374 7.33 1.43 20.45
CA ILE A 374 8.05 1.16 21.70
C ILE A 374 9.49 0.78 21.35
N PRO A 375 10.51 1.43 21.93
CA PRO A 375 11.91 1.03 21.74
C PRO A 375 12.19 -0.42 22.18
N ALA A 376 13.05 -1.11 21.44
CA ALA A 376 13.59 -2.41 21.88
C ALA A 376 14.53 -2.28 23.09
N TRP A 377 15.22 -1.15 23.24
CA TRP A 377 16.00 -0.85 24.44
C TRP A 377 15.25 0.14 25.34
N GLU A 378 14.98 -0.25 26.58
CA GLU A 378 14.19 0.56 27.54
C GLU A 378 14.86 1.88 27.91
N GLY A 379 16.18 1.97 27.78
CA GLY A 379 16.94 3.20 28.04
C GLY A 379 16.83 4.25 26.93
N LEU A 380 16.21 3.95 25.79
CA LEU A 380 16.13 4.88 24.66
C LEU A 380 15.02 5.92 24.87
N ASN A 381 15.41 7.16 25.16
CA ASN A 381 14.46 8.27 25.27
C ASN A 381 14.07 8.83 23.89
N LEU A 382 12.78 8.76 23.54
CA LEU A 382 12.23 9.32 22.29
C LEU A 382 11.75 10.78 22.40
N ASN A 383 11.77 11.37 23.61
CA ASN A 383 11.24 12.72 23.86
C ASN A 383 12.32 13.81 23.81
N GLU A 384 13.60 13.47 23.65
CA GLU A 384 14.63 14.48 23.43
C GLU A 384 14.41 15.14 22.07
N GLU A 385 14.20 16.45 22.10
CA GLU A 385 13.96 17.29 20.93
C GLU A 385 15.06 17.10 19.87
N PRO A 386 14.70 17.11 18.57
CA PRO A 386 15.65 16.92 17.47
C PRO A 386 16.76 17.99 17.34
N GLY A 387 16.81 18.97 18.25
CA GLY A 387 17.69 20.13 18.26
C GLY A 387 18.84 20.11 19.28
N ALA A 388 18.98 19.08 20.12
CA ALA A 388 20.15 18.94 20.98
C ALA A 388 21.30 18.21 20.24
N LEU A 389 21.93 18.89 19.28
CA LEU A 389 23.24 18.49 18.78
C LEU A 389 24.19 19.67 18.96
N TYR A 390 25.16 19.45 19.87
CA TYR A 390 26.47 20.11 20.05
C TYR A 390 26.58 21.62 19.84
#